data_AF-A0AAU7AXK5-F1
#
_entry.id   AF-A0AAU7AXK5-F1
#
_cell.length_a   1.000
_cell.length_b   1.000
_cell.length_c   1.000
_cell.angle_alpha   90.00
_cell.angle_beta   90.00
_cell.angle_gamma   90.00
#
_symmetry.space_group_name_H-M   'P 1'
#
loop_
_entity.id
_entity.type
_entity.pdbx_description
1 polymer ?
#
loop_
_entity_poly.entity_id
_entity_poly.type
_entity_poly.pdbx_seq_one_letter_code
_entity_poly.pdbx_strand_id
1 'polypeptide(L)'
;MGRFKSQHDPLVLLAIAEEVFRAADPAHPERVSQRAYDAARPLVGHEESPRADKLAARFNVSWPVFRDRVLHHDHPAYALSIAGKQQVRRVLTHAEAVAAIRRVATYRSATTLSVPQYEEGRIDIDRRASGRHKHGAHLVPLPQAHVITQRFKWPEVTLAAGLEPATGAEPVFPRADAVVAFVEHYGFRPRQADVDWFGKHHRIQLVMRVRSPHSEAVAEAERLFVEARRWFPPVSRTGDRPEDWQTLADGAPELAALARAYPRKRTRAEPWTIEELRVVIARAFDALGPGERLTVERYKLLARADGFPSAKTIIDRAKKSETSFPEMVRAEAAIRARRRAR
;
A
#
# COMPACT_ATOMS: atom_id res chain seq x y z
N MET A 1 14.68 -26.87 -31.38
CA MET A 1 14.01 -26.89 -30.05
C MET A 1 13.87 -25.47 -29.54
N GLY A 2 12.74 -24.82 -29.85
CA GLY A 2 12.47 -23.42 -29.49
C GLY A 2 11.92 -23.31 -28.07
N ARG A 3 12.50 -22.42 -27.25
CA ARG A 3 12.08 -22.13 -25.88
C ARG A 3 10.76 -21.34 -25.85
N PHE A 4 9.79 -21.83 -25.07
CA PHE A 4 8.42 -21.33 -24.93
C PHE A 4 8.32 -19.92 -24.31
N LYS A 5 7.51 -19.05 -24.93
CA LYS A 5 7.00 -17.77 -24.40
C LYS A 5 5.47 -17.78 -24.47
N SER A 6 4.77 -17.62 -23.33
CA SER A 6 3.41 -17.07 -23.12
C SER A 6 2.29 -17.10 -24.20
N GLN A 7 2.27 -18.01 -25.18
CA GLN A 7 1.51 -17.83 -26.44
C GLN A 7 0.26 -18.68 -26.65
N HIS A 8 -0.28 -19.41 -25.67
CA HIS A 8 -1.57 -20.08 -25.91
C HIS A 8 -2.75 -19.11 -25.75
N ASP A 9 -3.53 -19.02 -26.83
CA ASP A 9 -4.88 -18.46 -26.87
C ASP A 9 -5.72 -19.09 -25.73
N PRO A 10 -6.39 -18.28 -24.89
CA PRO A 10 -7.28 -18.78 -23.85
C PRO A 10 -8.25 -19.86 -24.32
N LEU A 11 -8.77 -19.80 -25.55
CA LEU A 11 -9.70 -20.81 -26.07
C LEU A 11 -9.02 -22.16 -26.30
N VAL A 12 -7.81 -22.14 -26.86
CA VAL A 12 -6.99 -23.35 -27.07
C VAL A 12 -6.68 -24.03 -25.73
N LEU A 13 -6.38 -23.25 -24.69
CA LEU A 13 -6.13 -23.80 -23.36
C LEU A 13 -7.35 -24.47 -22.73
N LEU A 14 -8.55 -23.95 -22.99
CA LEU A 14 -9.78 -24.52 -22.44
C LEU A 14 -10.14 -25.82 -23.15
N ALA A 15 -9.96 -25.89 -24.47
CA ALA A 15 -10.12 -27.13 -25.24
C ALA A 15 -9.13 -28.22 -24.78
N ILE A 16 -7.85 -27.86 -24.62
CA ILE A 16 -6.83 -28.76 -24.06
C ILE A 16 -7.24 -29.22 -22.66
N ALA A 17 -7.71 -28.31 -21.81
CA ALA A 17 -8.12 -28.66 -20.45
C ALA A 17 -9.30 -29.65 -20.45
N GLU A 18 -10.30 -29.44 -21.29
CA GLU A 18 -11.44 -30.36 -21.46
C GLU A 18 -10.99 -31.76 -21.89
N GLU A 19 -10.10 -31.85 -22.87
CA GLU A 19 -9.53 -33.10 -23.36
C GLU A 19 -8.76 -33.83 -22.24
N VAL A 20 -7.89 -33.11 -21.52
CA VAL A 20 -7.11 -33.67 -20.40
C VAL A 20 -8.04 -34.13 -19.27
N PHE A 21 -9.12 -33.41 -18.97
CA PHE A 21 -10.10 -33.85 -17.97
C PHE A 21 -10.76 -35.18 -18.35
N ARG A 22 -11.22 -35.31 -19.60
CA ARG A 22 -11.84 -36.55 -20.10
C ARG A 22 -10.86 -37.71 -20.18
N ALA A 23 -9.58 -37.44 -20.44
CA ALA A 23 -8.55 -38.48 -20.45
C ALA A 23 -8.11 -38.90 -19.03
N ALA A 24 -8.10 -37.97 -18.07
CA ALA A 24 -7.70 -38.25 -16.69
C ALA A 24 -8.69 -39.17 -15.96
N ASP A 25 -9.99 -38.97 -16.19
CA ASP A 25 -11.05 -39.83 -15.68
C ASP A 25 -12.24 -39.80 -16.66
N PRO A 26 -12.32 -40.76 -17.60
CA PRO A 26 -13.40 -40.79 -18.59
C PRO A 26 -14.79 -40.99 -17.98
N ALA A 27 -14.87 -41.66 -16.82
CA ALA A 27 -16.14 -41.93 -16.15
C ALA A 27 -16.63 -40.72 -15.35
N HIS A 28 -15.70 -39.99 -14.72
CA HIS A 28 -16.00 -38.85 -13.85
C HIS A 28 -15.06 -37.66 -14.04
N PRO A 29 -15.04 -37.03 -15.25
CA PRO A 29 -14.15 -35.90 -15.53
C PRO A 29 -14.38 -34.71 -14.58
N GLU A 30 -15.59 -34.56 -14.05
CA GLU A 30 -16.00 -33.54 -13.08
C GLU A 30 -15.42 -33.76 -11.66
N ARG A 31 -14.73 -34.88 -11.42
CA ARG A 31 -14.08 -35.18 -10.13
C ARG A 31 -12.56 -35.12 -10.19
N VAL A 32 -12.01 -34.90 -11.38
CA VAL A 32 -10.56 -34.88 -11.62
C VAL A 32 -9.86 -33.91 -10.66
N SER A 33 -8.93 -34.46 -9.89
CA SER A 33 -8.05 -33.70 -9.01
C SER A 33 -6.94 -33.01 -9.83
N GLN A 34 -6.33 -31.96 -9.27
CA GLN A 34 -5.20 -31.28 -9.92
C GLN A 34 -4.06 -32.25 -10.25
N ARG A 35 -3.79 -33.22 -9.36
CA ARG A 35 -2.75 -34.24 -9.55
C ARG A 35 -3.06 -35.18 -10.71
N ALA A 36 -4.32 -35.61 -10.82
CA ALA A 36 -4.77 -36.47 -11.92
C ALA A 36 -4.70 -35.73 -13.27
N TYR A 37 -5.09 -34.45 -13.30
CA TYR A 37 -4.95 -33.60 -14.47
C TYR A 37 -3.47 -33.46 -14.90
N ASP A 38 -2.58 -33.09 -13.96
CA ASP A 38 -1.16 -32.90 -14.26
C ASP A 38 -0.46 -34.19 -14.72
N ALA A 39 -0.92 -35.36 -14.23
CA ALA A 39 -0.43 -36.66 -14.66
C ALA A 39 -0.94 -37.06 -16.06
N ALA A 40 -2.21 -36.75 -16.38
CA ALA A 40 -2.82 -37.08 -17.66
C ALA A 40 -2.34 -36.17 -18.79
N ARG A 41 -2.04 -34.90 -18.50
CA ARG A 41 -1.62 -33.90 -19.48
C ARG A 41 -0.47 -34.35 -20.42
N PRO A 42 0.67 -34.89 -19.94
CA PRO A 42 1.70 -35.40 -20.84
C PRO A 42 1.27 -36.66 -21.60
N LEU A 43 0.37 -37.48 -21.04
CA LEU A 43 -0.11 -38.72 -21.67
C LEU A 43 -0.99 -38.46 -22.89
N VAL A 44 -1.64 -37.30 -22.95
CA VAL A 44 -2.43 -36.84 -24.11
C VAL A 44 -1.66 -35.89 -25.03
N GLY A 45 -0.33 -35.81 -24.91
CA GLY A 45 0.51 -35.00 -25.80
C GLY A 45 0.51 -33.49 -25.51
N HIS A 46 -0.05 -33.05 -24.39
CA HIS A 46 -0.15 -31.63 -24.01
C HIS A 46 0.87 -31.22 -22.93
N GLU A 47 2.08 -31.80 -22.94
CA GLU A 47 3.09 -31.60 -21.89
C GLU A 47 3.45 -30.12 -21.64
N GLU A 48 3.32 -29.29 -22.67
CA GLU A 48 3.59 -27.84 -22.67
C GLU A 48 2.45 -26.98 -22.10
N SER A 49 1.24 -27.56 -21.96
CA SER A 49 0.11 -26.85 -21.36
C SER A 49 0.42 -26.52 -19.89
N PRO A 50 -0.10 -25.43 -19.30
CA PRO A 50 0.19 -25.09 -17.91
C PRO A 50 -0.35 -26.16 -16.93
N ARG A 51 0.24 -26.21 -15.74
CA ARG A 51 -0.26 -27.09 -14.67
C ARG A 51 -1.63 -26.62 -14.17
N ALA A 52 -2.37 -27.52 -13.55
CA ALA A 52 -3.71 -27.27 -13.02
C ALA A 52 -3.80 -26.00 -12.14
N ASP A 53 -2.81 -25.79 -11.26
CA ASP A 53 -2.71 -24.61 -10.40
C ASP A 53 -2.55 -23.32 -11.20
N LYS A 54 -1.71 -23.35 -12.25
CA LYS A 54 -1.47 -22.21 -13.13
C LYS A 54 -2.66 -21.89 -14.04
N LEU A 55 -3.40 -22.91 -14.48
CA LEU A 55 -4.63 -22.72 -15.25
C LEU A 55 -5.69 -22.00 -14.42
N ALA A 56 -6.06 -22.53 -13.25
CA ALA A 56 -7.05 -21.89 -12.38
C ALA A 56 -6.65 -20.47 -11.97
N ALA A 57 -5.37 -20.26 -11.64
CA ALA A 57 -4.84 -18.94 -11.31
C ALA A 57 -4.92 -17.95 -12.49
N ARG A 58 -4.67 -18.40 -13.73
CA ARG A 58 -4.74 -17.56 -14.93
C ARG A 58 -6.15 -17.00 -15.16
N PHE A 59 -7.19 -17.75 -14.79
CA PHE A 59 -8.59 -17.32 -14.90
C PHE A 59 -9.16 -16.73 -13.60
N ASN A 60 -8.32 -16.59 -12.56
CA ASN A 60 -8.71 -16.04 -11.26
C ASN A 60 -9.92 -16.75 -10.63
N VAL A 61 -9.93 -18.08 -10.68
CA VAL A 61 -10.97 -18.93 -10.09
C VAL A 61 -10.36 -20.08 -9.28
N SER A 62 -11.16 -20.75 -8.44
CA SER A 62 -10.73 -21.99 -7.79
C SER A 62 -10.75 -23.17 -8.76
N TRP A 63 -9.99 -24.23 -8.49
CA TRP A 63 -9.93 -25.42 -9.35
C TRP A 63 -11.28 -26.11 -9.59
N PRO A 64 -12.15 -26.31 -8.58
CA PRO A 64 -13.48 -26.88 -8.84
C PRO A 64 -14.31 -26.01 -9.76
N VAL A 65 -14.25 -24.68 -9.58
CA VAL A 65 -14.96 -23.73 -10.46
C VAL A 65 -14.36 -23.77 -11.86
N PHE A 66 -13.04 -23.81 -11.99
CA PHE A 66 -12.38 -23.91 -13.29
C PHE A 66 -12.85 -25.16 -14.06
N ARG A 67 -12.76 -26.33 -13.43
CA ARG A 67 -13.17 -27.62 -14.00
C ARG A 67 -14.66 -27.65 -14.36
N ASP A 68 -15.52 -27.22 -13.45
CA ASP A 68 -16.97 -27.13 -13.67
C ASP A 68 -17.29 -26.26 -14.89
N ARG A 69 -16.68 -25.06 -14.97
CA ARG A 69 -16.89 -24.15 -16.09
C ARG A 69 -16.35 -24.67 -17.41
N VAL A 70 -15.26 -25.44 -17.41
CA VAL A 70 -14.71 -26.05 -18.62
C VAL A 70 -15.58 -27.19 -19.13
N LEU A 71 -16.10 -28.05 -18.24
CA LEU A 71 -16.82 -29.27 -18.64
C LEU A 71 -18.31 -29.09 -18.93
N HIS A 72 -18.95 -28.07 -18.33
CA HIS A 72 -20.42 -28.00 -18.28
C HIS A 72 -21.02 -26.74 -18.90
N HIS A 73 -20.21 -25.85 -19.50
CA HIS A 73 -20.71 -24.62 -20.11
C HIS A 73 -20.40 -24.54 -21.59
N ASP A 74 -21.39 -24.14 -22.39
CA ASP A 74 -21.26 -23.93 -23.85
C ASP A 74 -20.25 -22.83 -24.19
N HIS A 75 -20.06 -21.88 -23.28
CA HIS A 75 -19.12 -20.77 -23.43
C HIS A 75 -18.19 -20.67 -22.20
N PRO A 76 -17.23 -21.61 -22.06
CA PRO A 76 -16.41 -21.76 -20.86
C PRO A 76 -15.57 -20.51 -20.58
N ALA A 77 -15.03 -19.86 -21.63
CA ALA A 77 -14.27 -18.62 -21.50
C ALA A 77 -15.08 -17.47 -20.89
N TYR A 78 -16.33 -17.31 -21.32
CA TYR A 78 -17.23 -16.29 -20.78
C TYR A 78 -17.62 -16.61 -19.34
N ALA A 79 -17.99 -17.87 -19.06
CA ALA A 79 -18.36 -18.31 -17.72
C ALA A 79 -17.21 -18.15 -16.70
N LEU A 80 -15.98 -18.46 -17.11
CA LEU A 80 -14.76 -18.22 -16.32
C LEU A 80 -14.48 -16.73 -16.12
N SER A 81 -14.69 -15.88 -17.14
CA SER A 81 -14.56 -14.43 -17.01
C SER A 81 -15.53 -13.85 -15.97
N ILE A 82 -16.79 -14.29 -16.00
CA ILE A 82 -17.81 -13.87 -15.04
C ILE A 82 -17.48 -14.41 -13.64
N ALA A 83 -17.12 -15.68 -13.50
CA ALA A 83 -16.76 -16.28 -12.22
C ALA A 83 -15.52 -15.61 -11.60
N GLY A 84 -14.50 -15.32 -12.40
CA GLY A 84 -13.30 -14.60 -11.98
C GLY A 84 -13.63 -13.17 -11.53
N LYS A 85 -14.56 -12.49 -12.21
CA LYS A 85 -15.08 -11.18 -11.76
C LYS A 85 -15.92 -11.28 -10.49
N GLN A 86 -16.71 -12.35 -10.32
CA GLN A 86 -17.57 -12.56 -9.16
C GLN A 86 -16.77 -12.90 -7.89
N GLN A 87 -15.70 -13.69 -8.00
CA GLN A 87 -14.77 -13.91 -6.88
C GLN A 87 -14.14 -12.59 -6.41
N VAL A 88 -13.85 -11.67 -7.34
CA VAL A 88 -13.36 -10.32 -7.01
C VAL A 88 -14.45 -9.43 -6.41
N ARG A 89 -15.74 -9.70 -6.72
CA ARG A 89 -16.90 -8.91 -6.26
C ARG A 89 -17.51 -9.37 -4.93
N ARG A 90 -16.99 -10.40 -4.26
CA ARG A 90 -17.49 -10.72 -2.91
C ARG A 90 -17.25 -9.52 -2.00
N VAL A 91 -18.34 -8.89 -1.61
CA VAL A 91 -18.37 -7.68 -0.78
C VAL A 91 -17.73 -8.00 0.56
N LEU A 92 -16.49 -7.53 0.76
CA LEU A 92 -15.78 -7.67 2.03
C LEU A 92 -16.60 -7.04 3.16
N THR A 93 -17.05 -7.84 4.11
CA THR A 93 -17.77 -7.34 5.29
C THR A 93 -16.79 -6.80 6.34
N HIS A 94 -17.28 -5.93 7.22
CA HIS A 94 -16.47 -5.40 8.32
C HIS A 94 -15.96 -6.53 9.23
N ALA A 95 -16.80 -7.52 9.53
CA ALA A 95 -16.43 -8.70 10.32
C ALA A 95 -15.32 -9.54 9.65
N GLU A 96 -15.39 -9.75 8.34
CA GLU A 96 -14.33 -10.45 7.58
C GLU A 96 -13.01 -9.66 7.61
N ALA A 97 -13.06 -8.33 7.50
CA ALA A 97 -11.88 -7.47 7.61
C ALA A 97 -11.24 -7.55 9.01
N VAL A 98 -12.04 -7.47 10.08
CA VAL A 98 -11.58 -7.61 11.47
C VAL A 98 -10.98 -9.00 11.71
N ALA A 99 -11.64 -10.06 11.27
CA ALA A 99 -11.14 -11.43 11.41
C ALA A 99 -9.82 -11.64 10.65
N ALA A 100 -9.68 -11.06 9.47
CA ALA A 100 -8.45 -11.09 8.69
C ALA A 100 -7.29 -10.37 9.43
N ILE A 101 -7.53 -9.15 9.92
CA ILE A 101 -6.54 -8.39 10.69
C ILE A 101 -6.12 -9.15 11.95
N ARG A 102 -7.09 -9.67 12.72
CA ARG A 102 -6.80 -10.45 13.93
C ARG A 102 -5.98 -11.69 13.61
N ARG A 103 -6.32 -12.42 12.55
CA ARG A 103 -5.57 -13.61 12.12
C ARG A 103 -4.12 -13.29 11.77
N VAL A 104 -3.87 -12.17 11.07
CA VAL A 104 -2.50 -11.74 10.76
C VAL A 104 -1.76 -11.25 12.02
N ALA A 105 -2.43 -10.52 12.90
CA ALA A 105 -1.83 -10.04 14.14
C ALA A 105 -1.45 -11.20 15.07
N THR A 106 -2.32 -12.19 15.25
CA THR A 106 -2.03 -13.42 16.01
C THR A 106 -0.86 -14.18 15.37
N TYR A 107 -0.84 -14.31 14.05
CA TYR A 107 0.25 -14.97 13.34
C TYR A 107 1.60 -14.27 13.54
N ARG A 108 1.62 -12.94 13.63
CA ARG A 108 2.83 -12.15 13.86
C ARG A 108 3.12 -11.88 15.34
N SER A 109 2.29 -12.37 16.26
CA SER A 109 2.31 -12.02 17.69
C SER A 109 2.40 -10.50 17.93
N ALA A 110 1.68 -9.72 17.12
CA ALA A 110 1.77 -8.26 17.12
C ALA A 110 0.60 -7.62 17.88
N THR A 111 0.91 -6.69 18.78
CA THR A 111 -0.09 -5.87 19.51
C THR A 111 -0.54 -4.65 18.71
N THR A 112 0.29 -4.20 17.75
CA THR A 112 -0.02 -3.17 16.75
C THR A 112 0.14 -3.74 15.35
N LEU A 113 -0.66 -3.31 14.38
CA LEU A 113 -0.50 -3.77 12.99
C LEU A 113 -0.68 -2.64 11.97
N SER A 114 0.43 -2.28 11.31
CA SER A 114 0.41 -1.36 10.17
C SER A 114 -0.02 -2.05 8.87
N VAL A 115 -0.46 -1.27 7.88
CA VAL A 115 -0.86 -1.74 6.54
C VAL A 115 0.20 -2.65 5.90
N PRO A 116 1.51 -2.28 5.89
CA PRO A 116 2.54 -3.16 5.32
C PRO A 116 2.70 -4.47 6.10
N GLN A 117 2.66 -4.40 7.43
CA GLN A 117 2.82 -5.58 8.29
C GLN A 117 1.68 -6.58 8.09
N TYR A 118 0.46 -6.09 7.88
CA TYR A 118 -0.67 -6.94 7.53
C TYR A 118 -0.45 -7.64 6.18
N GLU A 119 -0.06 -6.89 5.14
CA GLU A 119 0.06 -7.44 3.79
C GLU A 119 1.15 -8.52 3.70
N GLU A 120 2.28 -8.32 4.39
CA GLU A 120 3.32 -9.34 4.51
C GLU A 120 2.83 -10.59 5.25
N GLY A 121 2.18 -10.41 6.40
CA GLY A 121 1.65 -11.53 7.17
C GLY A 121 0.57 -12.30 6.41
N ARG A 122 -0.27 -11.59 5.66
CA ARG A 122 -1.25 -12.16 4.72
C ARG A 122 -0.57 -13.05 3.69
N ILE A 123 0.42 -12.52 2.98
CA ILE A 123 1.18 -13.25 1.96
C ILE A 123 1.81 -14.51 2.55
N ASP A 124 2.42 -14.42 3.73
CA ASP A 124 3.07 -15.57 4.37
C ASP A 124 2.07 -16.64 4.83
N ILE A 125 0.93 -16.23 5.40
CA ILE A 125 -0.16 -17.14 5.76
C ILE A 125 -0.69 -17.83 4.50
N ASP A 126 -1.00 -17.07 3.45
CA ASP A 126 -1.52 -17.60 2.18
C ASP A 126 -0.50 -18.54 1.50
N ARG A 127 0.80 -18.22 1.56
CA ARG A 127 1.87 -19.06 1.01
C ARG A 127 2.05 -20.37 1.77
N ARG A 128 2.06 -20.33 3.11
CA ARG A 128 2.12 -21.55 3.96
C ARG A 128 0.88 -22.41 3.77
N ALA A 129 -0.26 -21.78 3.57
CA ALA A 129 -1.50 -22.47 3.32
C ALA A 129 -1.52 -23.10 1.90
N SER A 130 -0.94 -22.43 0.90
CA SER A 130 -0.75 -22.98 -0.45
C SER A 130 0.06 -24.28 -0.48
N GLY A 131 1.00 -24.47 0.45
CA GLY A 131 1.73 -25.74 0.61
C GLY A 131 0.84 -26.90 1.07
N ARG A 132 -0.16 -26.62 1.92
CA ARG A 132 -1.17 -27.58 2.39
C ARG A 132 -2.28 -27.84 1.36
N HIS A 133 -2.49 -26.90 0.44
CA HIS A 133 -3.45 -26.98 -0.68
C HIS A 133 -3.14 -28.15 -1.64
N LYS A 134 -1.88 -28.59 -1.72
CA LYS A 134 -1.50 -29.82 -2.43
C LYS A 134 -2.26 -31.07 -1.94
N HIS A 135 -2.91 -31.00 -0.77
CA HIS A 135 -3.69 -32.06 -0.15
C HIS A 135 -5.22 -31.79 -0.10
N GLY A 136 -5.74 -30.84 -0.88
CA GLY A 136 -7.19 -30.71 -1.11
C GLY A 136 -7.98 -29.81 -0.15
N ALA A 137 -7.33 -29.07 0.76
CA ALA A 137 -8.03 -28.14 1.65
C ALA A 137 -8.32 -26.79 0.96
N HIS A 138 -9.60 -26.44 0.77
CA HIS A 138 -10.01 -25.14 0.23
C HIS A 138 -9.54 -23.98 1.12
N LEU A 139 -8.63 -23.15 0.62
CA LEU A 139 -8.24 -21.90 1.27
C LEU A 139 -9.02 -20.73 0.70
N VAL A 140 -9.76 -20.07 1.58
CA VAL A 140 -10.23 -18.70 1.36
C VAL A 140 -9.02 -17.79 1.59
N PRO A 141 -8.49 -17.13 0.54
CA PRO A 141 -7.38 -16.20 0.70
C PRO A 141 -7.82 -15.04 1.59
N LEU A 142 -6.90 -14.56 2.42
CA LEU A 142 -7.15 -13.36 3.20
C LEU A 142 -7.29 -12.14 2.25
N PRO A 143 -8.15 -11.15 2.58
CA PRO A 143 -8.32 -9.96 1.76
C PRO A 143 -7.04 -9.14 1.72
N GLN A 144 -6.76 -8.49 0.58
CA GLN A 144 -5.61 -7.60 0.47
C GLN A 144 -5.81 -6.31 1.28
N ALA A 145 -4.71 -5.72 1.77
CA ALA A 145 -4.77 -4.52 2.58
C ALA A 145 -5.46 -3.37 1.85
N HIS A 146 -5.20 -3.22 0.54
CA HIS A 146 -5.83 -2.18 -0.27
C HIS A 146 -7.37 -2.30 -0.31
N VAL A 147 -7.90 -3.53 -0.35
CA VAL A 147 -9.35 -3.81 -0.35
C VAL A 147 -9.96 -3.44 0.99
N ILE A 148 -9.27 -3.71 2.10
CA ILE A 148 -9.69 -3.27 3.44
C ILE A 148 -9.70 -1.75 3.49
N THR A 149 -8.60 -1.08 3.09
CA THR A 149 -8.47 0.39 3.18
C THR A 149 -9.39 1.17 2.25
N GLN A 150 -9.79 0.58 1.11
CA GLN A 150 -10.76 1.20 0.21
C GLN A 150 -12.17 1.21 0.79
N ARG A 151 -12.47 0.27 1.71
CA ARG A 151 -13.81 0.03 2.22
C ARG A 151 -14.00 0.46 3.67
N PHE A 152 -12.94 0.42 4.46
CA PHE A 152 -12.93 0.73 5.89
C PHE A 152 -11.67 1.52 6.25
N LYS A 153 -11.74 2.39 7.26
CA LYS A 153 -10.55 3.10 7.73
C LYS A 153 -9.65 2.13 8.51
N TRP A 154 -8.36 2.07 8.16
CA TRP A 154 -7.42 1.14 8.78
C TRP A 154 -7.41 1.19 10.31
N PRO A 155 -7.35 2.38 10.96
CA PRO A 155 -7.33 2.46 12.42
C PRO A 155 -8.58 1.87 13.08
N GLU A 156 -9.76 2.04 12.48
CA GLU A 156 -11.04 1.55 13.01
C GLU A 156 -11.08 0.02 13.01
N VAL A 157 -10.64 -0.62 11.91
CA VAL A 157 -10.64 -2.08 11.80
C VAL A 157 -9.56 -2.70 12.69
N THR A 158 -8.39 -2.06 12.85
CA THR A 158 -7.36 -2.53 13.79
C THR A 158 -7.81 -2.42 15.24
N LEU A 159 -8.51 -1.34 15.61
CA LEU A 159 -9.08 -1.18 16.95
C LEU A 159 -10.13 -2.26 17.21
N ALA A 160 -11.05 -2.49 16.28
CA ALA A 160 -12.07 -3.54 16.38
C ALA A 160 -11.47 -4.96 16.41
N ALA A 161 -10.27 -5.15 15.86
CA ALA A 161 -9.51 -6.39 15.96
C ALA A 161 -8.87 -6.61 17.35
N GLY A 162 -8.84 -5.59 18.21
CA GLY A 162 -8.22 -5.61 19.53
C GLY A 162 -6.74 -5.19 19.53
N LEU A 163 -6.32 -4.39 18.54
CA LEU A 163 -4.94 -3.94 18.38
C LEU A 163 -4.78 -2.47 18.74
N GLU A 164 -3.59 -2.14 19.23
CA GLU A 164 -3.17 -0.77 19.49
C GLU A 164 -2.84 -0.04 18.17
N PRO A 165 -3.05 1.29 18.11
CA PRO A 165 -2.69 2.09 16.95
C PRO A 165 -1.17 2.11 16.76
N ALA A 166 -0.69 1.77 15.56
CA ALA A 166 0.74 1.79 15.25
C ALA A 166 1.27 3.24 15.19
N THR A 167 1.98 3.68 16.23
CA THR A 167 2.68 4.97 16.31
C THR A 167 4.12 4.83 15.83
N GLY A 168 4.50 5.44 14.70
CA GLY A 168 5.88 5.32 14.18
C GLY A 168 6.37 6.32 13.13
N ALA A 169 5.66 7.41 12.83
CA ALA A 169 6.15 8.44 11.91
C ALA A 169 6.67 9.67 12.67
N GLU A 170 7.71 10.35 12.18
CA GLU A 170 8.09 11.70 12.63
C GLU A 170 6.85 12.61 12.64
N PRO A 171 6.74 13.56 13.58
CA PRO A 171 5.58 14.45 13.64
C PRO A 171 5.51 15.28 12.36
N VAL A 172 4.56 14.95 11.50
CA VAL A 172 4.20 15.77 10.34
C VAL A 172 3.13 16.74 10.79
N PHE A 173 3.24 18.01 10.43
CA PHE A 173 2.27 19.00 10.89
C PHE A 173 0.89 18.71 10.27
N PRO A 174 -0.15 18.42 11.08
CA PRO A 174 -1.47 18.12 10.58
C PRO A 174 -2.01 19.24 9.72
N ARG A 175 -2.75 18.87 8.67
CA ARG A 175 -3.24 19.84 7.70
C ARG A 175 -4.31 20.76 8.30
N ALA A 176 -5.09 20.27 9.26
CA ALA A 176 -6.05 21.06 10.03
C ALA A 176 -5.33 22.11 10.90
N ASP A 177 -4.27 21.70 11.62
CA ASP A 177 -3.44 22.63 12.41
C ASP A 177 -2.77 23.69 11.53
N ALA A 178 -2.40 23.33 10.30
CA ALA A 178 -1.92 24.29 9.31
C ALA A 178 -2.99 25.27 8.84
N VAL A 179 -4.26 24.87 8.78
CA VAL A 179 -5.39 25.79 8.52
C VAL A 179 -5.60 26.71 9.71
N VAL A 180 -5.54 26.20 10.94
CA VAL A 180 -5.64 27.00 12.17
C VAL A 180 -4.55 28.06 12.19
N ALA A 181 -3.27 27.65 12.12
CA ALA A 181 -2.14 28.57 12.11
C ALA A 181 -2.21 29.59 10.96
N PHE A 182 -2.72 29.18 9.80
CA PHE A 182 -2.94 30.11 8.69
C PHE A 182 -3.98 31.17 9.04
N VAL A 183 -5.15 30.75 9.54
CA VAL A 183 -6.26 31.66 9.88
C VAL A 183 -5.84 32.63 10.98
N GLU A 184 -5.12 32.14 11.99
CA GLU A 184 -4.60 32.97 13.08
C GLU A 184 -3.60 34.02 12.57
N HIS A 185 -2.80 33.67 11.57
CA HIS A 185 -1.72 34.51 11.11
C HIS A 185 -2.10 35.51 10.02
N TYR A 186 -3.04 35.13 9.15
CA TYR A 186 -3.46 35.94 7.99
C TYR A 186 -4.92 36.43 8.07
N GLY A 187 -5.70 35.95 9.05
CA GLY A 187 -7.06 36.45 9.32
C GLY A 187 -8.15 36.05 8.33
N PHE A 188 -7.88 35.13 7.38
CA PHE A 188 -8.88 34.67 6.41
C PHE A 188 -8.82 33.16 6.16
N ARG A 189 -9.92 32.59 5.65
CA ARG A 189 -10.06 31.16 5.37
C ARG A 189 -9.19 30.75 4.17
N PRO A 190 -8.23 29.82 4.34
CA PRO A 190 -7.31 29.46 3.27
C PRO A 190 -7.94 28.54 2.23
N ARG A 191 -7.54 28.71 0.97
CA ARG A 191 -7.73 27.69 -0.08
C ARG A 191 -6.63 26.64 0.02
N GLN A 192 -6.80 25.54 -0.70
CA GLN A 192 -5.81 24.47 -0.72
C GLN A 192 -4.41 24.95 -1.15
N ALA A 193 -4.35 25.82 -2.16
CA ALA A 193 -3.10 26.41 -2.63
C ALA A 193 -2.43 27.30 -1.57
N ASP A 194 -3.23 27.96 -0.72
CA ASP A 194 -2.74 28.89 0.30
C ASP A 194 -2.11 28.11 1.46
N VAL A 195 -2.73 27.00 1.88
CA VAL A 195 -2.13 26.06 2.87
C VAL A 195 -0.84 25.43 2.34
N ASP A 196 -0.81 25.04 1.07
CA ASP A 196 0.40 24.48 0.46
C ASP A 196 1.53 25.52 0.31
N TRP A 197 1.17 26.77 -0.01
CA TRP A 197 2.08 27.89 0.02
C TRP A 197 2.59 28.14 1.44
N PHE A 198 1.73 28.09 2.46
CA PHE A 198 2.09 28.32 3.85
C PHE A 198 3.14 27.33 4.34
N GLY A 199 2.91 26.03 4.12
CA GLY A 199 3.91 25.01 4.44
C GLY A 199 5.21 25.20 3.65
N LYS A 200 5.16 25.70 2.40
CA LYS A 200 6.36 26.01 1.63
C LYS A 200 7.10 27.25 2.15
N HIS A 201 6.38 28.31 2.44
CA HIS A 201 6.91 29.62 2.83
C HIS A 201 7.56 29.53 4.22
N HIS A 202 6.87 28.91 5.18
CA HIS A 202 7.36 28.72 6.56
C HIS A 202 8.20 27.46 6.74
N ARG A 203 8.53 26.78 5.63
CA ARG A 203 9.32 25.54 5.60
C ARG A 203 8.75 24.44 6.51
N ILE A 204 7.43 24.34 6.67
CA ILE A 204 6.77 23.30 7.47
C ILE A 204 6.35 22.14 6.56
N GLN A 205 6.76 20.92 6.92
CA GLN A 205 6.29 19.71 6.24
C GLN A 205 4.85 19.37 6.69
N LEU A 206 3.90 19.49 5.76
CA LEU A 206 2.48 19.20 5.99
C LEU A 206 2.12 17.74 5.67
N VAL A 207 1.05 17.23 6.31
CA VAL A 207 0.47 15.92 5.97
C VAL A 207 0.06 15.91 4.49
N MET A 208 0.37 14.78 3.83
CA MET A 208 0.08 14.56 2.42
C MET A 208 -1.42 14.77 2.09
N ARG A 209 -1.70 15.40 0.94
CA ARG A 209 -3.06 15.70 0.44
C ARG A 209 -4.01 14.49 0.41
N VAL A 210 -3.47 13.27 0.31
CA VAL A 210 -4.24 12.02 0.20
C VAL A 210 -4.78 11.54 1.56
N ARG A 211 -4.11 11.88 2.67
CA ARG A 211 -4.53 11.44 4.01
C ARG A 211 -5.59 12.35 4.64
N SER A 212 -5.66 13.61 4.24
CA SER A 212 -6.65 14.58 4.75
C SER A 212 -7.00 15.56 3.63
N PRO A 213 -8.16 15.38 2.97
CA PRO A 213 -8.69 16.33 2.00
C PRO A 213 -8.78 17.73 2.59
N HIS A 214 -8.57 18.76 1.76
CA HIS A 214 -8.63 20.16 2.23
C HIS A 214 -9.96 20.51 2.90
N SER A 215 -11.07 20.00 2.36
CA SER A 215 -12.41 20.20 2.95
C SER A 215 -12.52 19.65 4.37
N GLU A 216 -11.96 18.46 4.63
CA GLU A 216 -11.96 17.85 5.96
C GLU A 216 -11.05 18.62 6.92
N ALA A 217 -9.86 19.00 6.47
CA ALA A 217 -8.93 19.79 7.26
C ALA A 217 -9.53 21.16 7.67
N VAL A 218 -10.29 21.79 6.78
CA VAL A 218 -10.98 23.04 7.08
C VAL A 218 -12.16 22.82 8.02
N ALA A 219 -12.96 21.77 7.82
CA ALA A 219 -14.07 21.46 8.73
C ALA A 219 -13.58 21.16 10.15
N GLU A 220 -12.44 20.47 10.27
CA GLU A 220 -11.79 20.21 11.55
C GLU A 220 -11.25 21.49 12.20
N ALA A 221 -10.58 22.36 11.44
CA ALA A 221 -10.14 23.65 11.94
C ALA A 221 -11.31 24.53 12.39
N GLU A 222 -12.40 24.55 11.62
CA GLU A 222 -13.63 25.28 11.95
C GLU A 222 -14.24 24.78 13.27
N ARG A 223 -14.30 23.45 13.46
CA ARG A 223 -14.73 22.84 14.73
C ARG A 223 -13.86 23.29 15.91
N LEU A 224 -12.53 23.27 15.76
CA LEU A 224 -11.59 23.69 16.81
C LEU A 224 -11.79 25.16 17.21
N PHE A 225 -12.06 26.05 16.25
CA PHE A 225 -12.36 27.45 16.54
C PHE A 225 -13.69 27.61 17.28
N VAL A 226 -14.74 26.91 16.85
CA VAL A 226 -16.05 26.94 17.51
C VAL A 226 -15.95 26.44 18.95
N GLU A 227 -15.25 25.33 19.19
CA GLU A 227 -15.01 24.78 20.53
C GLU A 227 -14.26 25.78 21.43
N ALA A 228 -13.30 26.50 20.86
CA ALA A 228 -12.56 27.57 21.55
C ALA A 228 -13.34 28.90 21.67
N ARG A 229 -14.60 28.97 21.19
CA ARG A 229 -15.41 30.20 21.11
C ARG A 229 -14.74 31.33 20.32
N ARG A 230 -13.96 30.97 19.31
CA ARG A 230 -13.24 31.89 18.42
C ARG A 230 -13.97 32.00 17.08
N TRP A 231 -13.90 33.18 16.47
CA TRP A 231 -14.49 33.41 15.16
C TRP A 231 -13.63 32.75 14.07
N PHE A 232 -14.27 31.97 13.20
CA PHE A 232 -13.64 31.38 12.02
C PHE A 232 -14.06 32.16 10.76
N PRO A 233 -13.13 32.61 9.91
CA PRO A 233 -13.49 33.45 8.77
C PRO A 233 -14.40 32.72 7.76
N PRO A 234 -15.37 33.43 7.15
CA PRO A 234 -16.17 32.88 6.07
C PRO A 234 -15.32 32.63 4.81
N VAL A 235 -15.87 31.90 3.84
CA VAL A 235 -15.21 31.68 2.55
C VAL A 235 -15.08 33.02 1.83
N SER A 236 -13.85 33.45 1.56
CA SER A 236 -13.58 34.65 0.77
C SER A 236 -13.93 34.44 -0.70
N ARG A 237 -14.59 35.43 -1.31
CA ARG A 237 -14.85 35.39 -2.76
C ARG A 237 -13.53 35.53 -3.51
N THR A 238 -13.51 35.06 -4.76
CA THR A 238 -12.34 35.20 -5.61
C THR A 238 -12.12 36.67 -5.94
N GLY A 239 -11.03 37.25 -5.42
CA GLY A 239 -10.70 38.67 -5.58
C GLY A 239 -10.56 39.41 -4.25
N ASP A 240 -11.25 38.97 -3.19
CA ASP A 240 -11.27 39.64 -1.86
C ASP A 240 -10.03 39.31 -1.00
N ARG A 241 -8.91 38.95 -1.64
CA ARG A 241 -7.68 38.63 -0.92
C ARG A 241 -6.98 39.93 -0.57
N PRO A 242 -6.44 40.08 0.65
CA PRO A 242 -5.45 41.12 0.90
C PRO A 242 -4.34 41.01 -0.16
N GLU A 243 -4.10 42.08 -0.94
CA GLU A 243 -3.07 42.08 -1.99
C GLU A 243 -1.68 41.85 -1.39
N ASP A 244 -1.50 42.29 -0.15
CA ASP A 244 -0.33 42.07 0.67
C ASP A 244 -0.68 41.02 1.72
N TRP A 245 0.07 39.93 1.72
CA TRP A 245 -0.05 38.84 2.69
C TRP A 245 0.51 39.35 4.03
N GLN A 246 -0.19 40.28 4.66
CA GLN A 246 0.26 40.93 5.88
C GLN A 246 0.21 39.88 6.99
N THR A 247 1.40 39.49 7.42
CA THR A 247 1.62 38.77 8.67
C THR A 247 1.15 39.68 9.80
N LEU A 248 0.18 39.24 10.60
CA LEU A 248 -0.13 39.95 11.85
C LEU A 248 1.14 39.99 12.71
N ALA A 249 1.50 41.17 13.23
CA ALA A 249 2.77 41.41 13.92
C ALA A 249 3.04 40.42 15.08
N ASP A 250 1.98 39.90 15.69
CA ASP A 250 2.03 39.02 16.86
C ASP A 250 2.19 37.52 16.53
N GLY A 251 1.95 37.10 15.27
CA GLY A 251 1.98 35.68 14.87
C GLY A 251 3.35 35.13 14.48
N ALA A 252 4.33 36.00 14.22
CA ALA A 252 5.66 35.61 13.75
C ALA A 252 6.48 34.71 14.73
N PRO A 253 6.45 34.94 16.06
CA PRO A 253 7.16 34.09 17.02
C PRO A 253 6.60 32.67 17.11
N GLU A 254 5.27 32.51 17.01
CA GLU A 254 4.58 31.21 17.05
C GLU A 254 4.89 30.39 15.79
N LEU A 255 4.88 31.01 14.61
CA LEU A 255 5.30 30.35 13.37
C LEU A 255 6.77 29.92 13.40
N ALA A 256 7.65 30.72 14.01
CA ALA A 256 9.04 30.35 14.20
C ALA A 256 9.21 29.20 15.21
N ALA A 257 8.32 29.06 16.19
CA ALA A 257 8.27 27.91 17.10
C ALA A 257 7.78 26.64 16.37
N LEU A 258 6.70 26.74 15.59
CA LEU A 258 6.18 25.65 14.76
C LEU A 258 7.23 25.17 13.74
N ALA A 259 7.91 26.08 13.03
CA ALA A 259 8.96 25.75 12.08
C ALA A 259 10.23 25.16 12.71
N ARG A 260 10.37 25.22 14.05
CA ARG A 260 11.40 24.52 14.83
C ARG A 260 10.91 23.15 15.34
N ALA A 261 9.62 23.03 15.65
CA ALA A 261 9.01 21.81 16.17
C ALA A 261 8.76 20.73 15.08
N TYR A 262 8.56 21.14 13.83
CA TYR A 262 8.25 20.23 12.72
C TYR A 262 9.40 20.13 11.69
N PRO A 263 9.55 18.98 11.00
CA PRO A 263 10.60 18.78 10.00
C PRO A 263 10.53 19.83 8.89
N ARG A 264 11.69 20.43 8.55
CA ARG A 264 11.74 21.52 7.57
C ARG A 264 11.57 21.01 6.14
N LYS A 265 10.65 21.62 5.38
CA LYS A 265 10.56 21.44 3.92
C LYS A 265 11.74 22.14 3.24
N ARG A 266 12.71 21.36 2.76
CA ARG A 266 13.95 21.89 2.15
C ARG A 266 13.72 22.54 0.79
N THR A 267 14.44 23.64 0.51
CA THR A 267 14.32 24.43 -0.72
C THR A 267 15.37 24.01 -1.77
N ARG A 268 15.28 24.54 -3.00
CA ARG A 268 16.26 24.28 -4.08
C ARG A 268 17.67 24.80 -3.72
N ALA A 269 17.75 25.85 -2.89
CA ALA A 269 18.99 26.47 -2.44
C ALA A 269 19.67 25.68 -1.30
N GLU A 270 18.92 24.85 -0.57
CA GLU A 270 19.41 24.01 0.52
C GLU A 270 19.20 22.53 0.16
N PRO A 271 19.96 22.01 -0.82
CA PRO A 271 19.80 20.64 -1.24
C PRO A 271 20.21 19.66 -0.15
N TRP A 272 19.64 18.47 -0.20
CA TRP A 272 20.12 17.34 0.60
C TRP A 272 21.59 17.03 0.26
N THR A 273 22.43 16.98 1.29
CA THR A 273 23.80 16.44 1.19
C THR A 273 23.77 14.92 1.19
N ILE A 274 24.87 14.28 0.76
CA ILE A 274 24.96 12.82 0.75
C ILE A 274 24.91 12.26 2.16
N GLU A 275 25.53 12.93 3.11
CA GLU A 275 25.56 12.57 4.53
C GLU A 275 24.14 12.57 5.11
N GLU A 276 23.34 13.59 4.80
CA GLU A 276 21.95 13.66 5.25
C GLU A 276 21.09 12.60 4.60
N LEU A 277 21.31 12.30 3.31
CA LEU A 277 20.61 11.21 2.63
C LEU A 277 20.99 9.84 3.20
N ARG A 278 22.22 9.65 3.67
CA ARG A 278 22.64 8.44 4.40
C ARG A 278 21.91 8.32 5.74
N VAL A 279 21.75 9.42 6.48
CA VAL A 279 20.94 9.44 7.72
C VAL A 279 19.48 9.07 7.43
N VAL A 280 18.91 9.61 6.35
CA VAL A 280 17.56 9.25 5.91
C VAL A 280 17.45 7.77 5.54
N ILE A 281 18.45 7.23 4.84
CA ILE A 281 18.49 5.79 4.50
C ILE A 281 18.60 4.94 5.76
N ALA A 282 19.42 5.35 6.74
CA ALA A 282 19.51 4.69 8.04
C ALA A 282 18.15 4.69 8.76
N ARG A 283 17.45 5.83 8.81
CA ARG A 283 16.10 5.92 9.39
C ARG A 283 15.08 5.09 8.62
N ALA A 284 15.19 5.05 7.30
CA ALA A 284 14.35 4.16 6.49
C ALA A 284 14.60 2.69 6.85
N PHE A 285 15.84 2.29 7.17
CA PHE A 285 16.14 0.97 7.74
C PHE A 285 15.57 0.76 9.15
N ASP A 286 15.44 1.80 9.97
CA ASP A 286 14.78 1.70 11.28
C ASP A 286 13.27 1.52 11.15
N ALA A 287 12.68 2.08 10.10
CA ALA A 287 11.27 1.89 9.75
C ALA A 287 11.00 0.53 9.06
N LEU A 288 12.04 -0.24 8.72
CA LEU A 288 11.91 -1.58 8.15
C LEU A 288 11.81 -2.64 9.25
N GLY A 289 10.99 -3.67 9.00
CA GLY A 289 10.93 -4.85 9.85
C GLY A 289 12.24 -5.67 9.85
N PRO A 290 12.48 -6.51 10.86
CA PRO A 290 13.65 -7.38 10.92
C PRO A 290 13.79 -8.26 9.67
N GLY A 291 14.94 -8.19 9.00
CA GLY A 291 15.25 -9.01 7.82
C GLY A 291 14.76 -8.42 6.48
N GLU A 292 14.05 -7.30 6.50
CA GLU A 292 13.62 -6.61 5.28
C GLU A 292 14.80 -5.93 4.56
N ARG A 293 14.68 -5.81 3.23
CA ARG A 293 15.64 -5.10 2.38
C ARG A 293 15.07 -3.76 1.95
N LEU A 294 15.87 -2.69 2.07
CA LEU A 294 15.49 -1.37 1.60
C LEU A 294 15.65 -1.27 0.07
N THR A 295 14.62 -1.64 -0.68
CA THR A 295 14.56 -1.45 -2.14
C THR A 295 14.09 -0.03 -2.49
N VAL A 296 14.27 0.41 -3.74
CA VAL A 296 13.77 1.72 -4.20
C VAL A 296 12.25 1.83 -4.04
N GLU A 297 11.50 0.79 -4.39
CA GLU A 297 10.04 0.78 -4.23
C GLU A 297 9.62 0.79 -2.76
N ARG A 298 10.32 0.04 -1.90
CA ARG A 298 10.07 0.08 -0.45
C ARG A 298 10.36 1.47 0.11
N TYR A 299 11.46 2.08 -0.31
CA TYR A 299 11.80 3.45 0.08
C TYR A 299 10.76 4.46 -0.41
N LYS A 300 10.22 4.34 -1.64
CA LYS A 300 9.14 5.21 -2.11
C LYS A 300 7.89 5.14 -1.24
N LEU A 301 7.54 3.94 -0.75
CA LEU A 301 6.41 3.74 0.15
C LEU A 301 6.66 4.40 1.50
N LEU A 302 7.84 4.18 2.09
CA LEU A 302 8.27 4.83 3.33
C LEU A 302 8.31 6.35 3.18
N ALA A 303 8.87 6.88 2.09
CA ALA A 303 8.93 8.32 1.84
C ALA A 303 7.55 8.97 1.74
N ARG A 304 6.55 8.25 1.22
CA ARG A 304 5.15 8.72 1.20
C ARG A 304 4.49 8.65 2.57
N ALA A 305 4.85 7.66 3.39
CA ALA A 305 4.24 7.40 4.69
C ALA A 305 4.83 8.28 5.80
N ASP A 306 6.16 8.48 5.76
CA ASP A 306 6.99 8.94 6.88
C ASP A 306 7.70 10.27 6.57
N GLY A 307 7.36 10.90 5.44
CA GLY A 307 7.88 12.23 5.09
C GLY A 307 9.35 12.26 4.66
N PHE A 308 9.96 11.12 4.35
CA PHE A 308 11.32 11.10 3.79
C PHE A 308 11.39 11.83 2.43
N PRO A 309 12.57 12.35 2.04
CA PRO A 309 12.78 12.86 0.69
C PRO A 309 12.38 11.85 -0.36
N SER A 310 11.93 12.34 -1.52
CA SER A 310 11.49 11.45 -2.59
C SER A 310 12.65 10.56 -3.07
N ALA A 311 12.36 9.33 -3.51
CA ALA A 311 13.37 8.45 -4.10
C ALA A 311 14.12 9.13 -5.26
N LYS A 312 13.41 9.97 -6.03
CA LYS A 312 14.01 10.79 -7.09
C LYS A 312 15.07 11.75 -6.53
N THR A 313 14.78 12.42 -5.42
CA THR A 313 15.73 13.32 -4.74
C THR A 313 17.00 12.58 -4.34
N ILE A 314 16.89 11.35 -3.81
CA ILE A 314 18.09 10.56 -3.49
C ILE A 314 18.85 10.18 -4.76
N ILE A 315 18.18 9.64 -5.77
CA ILE A 315 18.83 9.19 -7.01
C ILE A 315 19.55 10.34 -7.72
N ASP A 316 18.89 11.49 -7.84
CA ASP A 316 19.45 12.68 -8.50
C ASP A 316 20.68 13.22 -7.75
N ARG A 317 20.71 13.11 -6.42
CA ARG A 317 21.83 13.55 -5.59
C ARG A 317 22.96 12.54 -5.55
N ALA A 318 22.64 11.27 -5.40
CA ALA A 318 23.60 10.17 -5.48
C ALA A 318 24.39 10.24 -6.79
N LYS A 319 23.70 10.44 -7.93
CA LYS A 319 24.34 10.60 -9.25
C LYS A 319 25.33 11.75 -9.31
N LYS A 320 25.05 12.89 -8.64
CA LYS A 320 25.94 14.06 -8.61
C LYS A 320 27.18 13.86 -7.75
N SER A 321 27.16 12.88 -6.86
CA SER A 321 28.26 12.56 -5.95
C SER A 321 28.89 11.20 -6.29
N GLU A 322 28.76 10.77 -7.55
CA GLU A 322 29.35 9.54 -8.07
C GLU A 322 29.00 8.29 -7.24
N THR A 323 27.78 8.26 -6.69
CA THR A 323 27.24 7.12 -5.96
C THR A 323 25.83 6.79 -6.43
N SER A 324 25.24 5.74 -5.88
CA SER A 324 23.91 5.28 -6.22
C SER A 324 23.10 4.91 -4.99
N PHE A 325 21.77 4.96 -5.11
CA PHE A 325 20.87 4.50 -4.05
C PHE A 325 21.22 3.07 -3.56
N PRO A 326 21.45 2.07 -4.44
CA PRO A 326 21.87 0.74 -4.01
C PRO A 326 23.21 0.71 -3.24
N GLU A 327 24.17 1.55 -3.61
CA GLU A 327 25.45 1.64 -2.88
C GLU A 327 25.29 2.23 -1.50
N MET A 328 24.51 3.30 -1.36
CA MET A 328 24.20 3.89 -0.06
C MET A 328 23.47 2.90 0.85
N VAL A 329 22.50 2.15 0.30
CA VAL A 329 21.79 1.09 1.03
C VAL A 329 22.73 -0.03 1.45
N ARG A 330 23.62 -0.49 0.57
CA ARG A 330 24.62 -1.53 0.89
C ARG A 330 25.60 -1.08 1.97
N ALA A 331 26.07 0.17 1.90
CA ALA A 331 26.97 0.74 2.89
C ALA A 331 26.32 0.78 4.29
N GLU A 332 25.07 1.24 4.38
CA GLU A 332 24.33 1.28 5.65
C GLU A 332 24.04 -0.13 6.19
N ALA A 333 23.66 -1.08 5.32
CA ALA A 333 23.47 -2.47 5.70
C ALA A 333 24.75 -3.09 6.30
N ALA A 334 25.92 -2.78 5.73
CA ALA A 334 27.20 -3.24 6.24
C ALA A 334 27.55 -2.64 7.62
N ILE A 335 27.26 -1.35 7.84
CA ILE A 335 27.43 -0.68 9.14
C ILE A 335 26.58 -1.38 10.21
N ARG A 336 25.31 -1.65 9.90
CA ARG A 336 24.38 -2.33 10.83
C ARG A 336 24.77 -3.77 11.11
N ALA A 337 25.25 -4.51 10.10
CA ALA A 337 25.75 -5.87 10.29
C ALA A 337 26.94 -5.91 11.27
N ARG A 338 27.88 -4.96 11.16
CA ARG A 338 29.01 -4.85 12.09
C ARG A 338 28.58 -4.53 13.52
N ARG A 339 27.55 -3.69 13.69
CA ARG A 339 27.00 -3.36 15.02
C ARG A 339 26.30 -4.54 15.71
N ARG A 340 25.74 -5.48 14.95
CA ARG A 340 25.10 -6.69 15.50
C ARG A 340 26.10 -7.80 15.87
N ALA A 341 27.31 -7.74 15.32
CA ALA A 341 28.37 -8.72 15.58
C ALA A 341 29.27 -8.34 16.77
N ARG A 342 29.08 -7.14 17.33
CA ARG A 342 29.68 -6.67 18.58
C ARG A 342 28.62 -6.77 19.66
#